data_AF-A0A392T8Q0-F1
#
_entry.id   AF-A0A392T8Q0-F1
#
_cell.length_a   1.000
_cell.length_b   1.000
_cell.length_c   1.000
_cell.angle_alpha   90.00
_cell.angle_beta   90.00
_cell.angle_gamma   90.00
#
_symmetry.space_group_name_H-M   'P 1'
#
loop_
_entity.id
_entity.type
_entity.pdbx_description
1 polymer ?
#
loop_
_entity_poly.entity_id
_entity_poly.type
_entity_poly.pdbx_seq_one_letter_code
_entity_poly.pdbx_strand_id
1 'polypeptide(L)'
;LHKLTPGVPAARFVLPPAFSHRRLFDGETQMTIPTADEAILADMGPEAISGEIADHSVAVFKLLETVTFLNGRECKYLQERDAARKKVKDIG
;
A
#
# COMPACT_ATOMS: atom_id res chain seq x y z
N LEU A 1 -15.97 11.62 0.47
CA LEU A 1 -15.23 10.52 -0.19
C LEU A 1 -14.44 11.14 -1.35
N HIS A 2 -13.10 11.12 -1.31
CA HIS A 2 -12.26 11.70 -2.37
C HIS A 2 -12.25 10.76 -3.58
N LYS A 3 -12.89 11.14 -4.70
CA LYS A 3 -12.81 10.41 -5.97
C LYS A 3 -11.52 10.83 -6.69
N LEU A 4 -10.69 9.86 -7.06
CA LEU A 4 -9.55 10.08 -7.96
C LEU A 4 -10.07 10.06 -9.40
N THR A 5 -9.77 11.10 -10.17
CA THR A 5 -10.16 11.20 -11.59
C THR A 5 -9.02 10.62 -12.46
N PRO A 6 -9.30 9.64 -13.34
CA PRO A 6 -8.28 9.07 -14.22
C PRO A 6 -7.58 10.14 -15.07
N GLY A 7 -6.25 10.08 -15.16
CA GLY A 7 -5.45 10.98 -16.00
C GLY A 7 -5.07 12.33 -15.37
N VAL A 8 -5.48 12.62 -14.12
CA VAL A 8 -5.13 13.86 -13.41
C VAL A 8 -4.22 13.54 -12.22
N PRO A 9 -3.05 14.21 -12.07
CA PRO A 9 -2.19 14.04 -10.91
C PRO A 9 -2.93 14.44 -9.62
N ALA A 10 -3.03 13.52 -8.66
CA ALA A 10 -3.67 13.80 -7.38
C ALA A 10 -2.72 14.56 -6.46
N ALA A 11 -3.16 15.71 -5.94
CA ALA A 11 -2.38 16.52 -4.99
C ALA A 11 -2.11 15.81 -3.64
N ARG A 12 -2.87 14.74 -3.34
CA ARG A 12 -2.70 13.90 -2.16
C ARG A 12 -3.11 12.48 -2.51
N PHE A 13 -2.17 11.55 -2.36
CA PHE A 13 -2.47 10.12 -2.45
C PHE A 13 -3.12 9.68 -1.14
N VAL A 14 -4.42 9.42 -1.17
CA VAL A 14 -5.14 8.86 -0.02
C VAL A 14 -5.17 7.36 -0.24
N LEU A 15 -4.50 6.61 0.64
CA LEU A 15 -4.60 5.16 0.65
C LEU A 15 -6.09 4.77 0.67
N PRO A 16 -6.54 3.90 -0.26
CA PRO A 16 -7.93 3.47 -0.27
C PRO A 16 -8.31 2.96 1.12
N PRO A 17 -9.49 3.31 1.65
CA PRO A 17 -9.91 2.88 2.98
C PRO A 17 -9.80 1.36 3.19
N ALA A 18 -9.88 0.55 2.13
CA ALA A 18 -9.60 -0.89 2.17
C ALA A 18 -8.23 -1.25 2.81
N PHE A 19 -7.20 -0.41 2.66
CA PHE A 19 -5.88 -0.60 3.28
C PHE A 19 -5.79 -0.09 4.72
N SER A 20 -6.71 0.79 5.15
CA SER A 20 -6.71 1.36 6.51
C SER A 20 -7.52 0.56 7.51
N HIS A 21 -8.38 -0.36 7.05
CA HIS A 21 -9.17 -1.24 7.91
C HIS A 21 -8.41 -2.56 8.08
N ARG A 22 -8.14 -2.97 9.32
CA ARG A 22 -7.40 -4.19 9.62
C ARG A 22 -8.17 -5.43 9.13
N ARG A 23 -7.71 -5.96 8.00
CA ARG A 23 -7.95 -7.28 7.36
C ARG A 23 -8.42 -7.10 5.92
N LEU A 24 -7.43 -6.88 5.03
CA LEU A 24 -7.61 -7.00 3.57
C LEU A 24 -7.89 -8.45 3.17
N PHE A 25 -7.28 -9.38 3.90
CA PHE A 25 -7.52 -10.81 3.85
C PHE A 25 -7.75 -11.27 5.29
N ASP A 26 -8.76 -12.10 5.49
CA ASP A 26 -9.01 -12.82 6.73
C ASP A 26 -8.85 -14.33 6.52
N GLY A 27 -9.08 -15.13 7.55
CA GLY A 27 -8.97 -16.59 7.45
C GLY A 27 -10.03 -17.23 6.54
N GLU A 28 -11.05 -16.47 6.12
CA GLU A 28 -12.11 -16.92 5.21
C GLU A 28 -11.85 -16.49 3.76
N THR A 29 -10.91 -15.57 3.54
CA THR A 29 -10.62 -15.04 2.22
C THR A 29 -9.89 -16.07 1.37
N GLN A 30 -10.58 -16.65 0.41
CA GLN A 30 -9.99 -17.59 -0.54
C GLN A 30 -9.35 -16.82 -1.69
N MET A 31 -8.07 -17.07 -1.93
CA MET A 31 -7.38 -16.59 -3.11
C MET A 31 -7.53 -17.63 -4.22
N THR A 32 -8.37 -17.32 -5.21
CA THR A 32 -8.57 -18.17 -6.38
C THR A 32 -7.65 -17.74 -7.51
N ILE A 33 -6.89 -18.70 -8.03
CA ILE A 33 -6.11 -18.54 -9.26
C ILE A 33 -7.01 -18.99 -10.42
N PRO A 34 -7.16 -18.21 -11.50
CA PRO A 34 -7.86 -18.65 -12.70
C PRO A 34 -7.25 -19.93 -13.26
N THR A 35 -8.08 -20.85 -13.76
CA THR A 35 -7.61 -22.17 -14.26
C THR A 35 -6.53 -22.06 -15.35
N ALA A 36 -6.58 -21.02 -16.19
CA ALA A 36 -5.55 -20.77 -17.20
C ALA A 36 -4.20 -20.44 -16.56
N ASP A 37 -4.19 -19.61 -15.52
CA ASP A 37 -2.98 -19.22 -14.80
C ASP A 37 -2.43 -20.38 -13.97
N GLU A 38 -3.31 -21.22 -13.42
CA GLU A 38 -2.92 -22.45 -12.72
C GLU A 38 -2.22 -23.45 -13.65
N ALA A 39 -2.74 -23.64 -14.87
CA ALA A 39 -2.09 -24.47 -15.88
C ALA A 39 -0.71 -23.92 -16.29
N ILE A 40 -0.57 -22.60 -16.40
CA ILE A 40 0.72 -21.95 -16.67
C ILE A 40 1.69 -22.20 -15.51
N LEU A 41 1.26 -21.97 -14.27
CA LEU A 41 2.10 -22.19 -13.09
C LEU A 41 2.49 -23.67 -12.91
N ALA A 42 1.61 -24.61 -13.29
CA ALA A 42 1.89 -26.04 -13.25
C ALA A 42 2.89 -26.48 -14.34
N ASP A 43 2.90 -25.81 -15.49
CA ASP A 43 3.88 -26.02 -16.56
C ASP A 43 5.24 -25.39 -16.21
N MET A 44 5.23 -24.32 -15.42
CA MET A 44 6.46 -23.69 -14.92
C MET A 44 7.17 -24.59 -13.89
N GLY A 45 8.48 -24.79 -14.09
CA GLY A 45 9.33 -25.45 -13.12
C GLY A 45 9.52 -24.62 -11.84
N PRO A 46 9.89 -25.26 -10.70
CA PRO A 46 10.03 -24.59 -9.40
C PRO A 46 11.06 -23.44 -9.40
N GLU A 47 12.12 -23.57 -10.21
CA GLU A 47 13.13 -22.52 -10.39
C GLU A 47 12.56 -21.30 -11.12
N ALA A 48 11.73 -21.50 -12.15
CA ALA A 48 11.10 -20.42 -12.89
C ALA A 48 10.09 -19.66 -12.02
N ILE A 49 9.29 -20.39 -11.23
CA ILE A 49 8.37 -19.80 -10.25
C ILE A 49 9.14 -18.97 -9.22
N SER A 50 10.25 -19.50 -8.69
CA SER A 50 11.07 -18.79 -7.71
C SER A 50 11.70 -17.52 -8.29
N GLY A 51 12.13 -17.56 -9.56
CA GLY A 51 12.62 -16.40 -10.29
C GLY A 51 11.56 -15.31 -10.45
N GLU A 52 10.36 -15.68 -10.89
CA GLU A 52 9.25 -14.73 -11.03
C GLU A 52 8.84 -14.09 -9.69
N ILE A 53 8.81 -14.89 -8.61
CA ILE A 53 8.56 -14.36 -7.27
C ILE A 53 9.65 -13.38 -6.86
N ALA A 54 10.92 -13.71 -7.09
CA ALA A 54 12.04 -12.83 -6.76
C ALA A 54 11.92 -11.49 -7.51
N ASP A 55 11.70 -11.52 -8.82
CA ASP A 55 11.60 -10.34 -9.67
C ASP A 55 10.44 -9.43 -9.27
N HIS A 56 9.26 -10.02 -9.02
CA HIS A 56 8.08 -9.26 -8.61
C HIS A 56 8.15 -8.78 -7.15
N SER A 57 8.80 -9.53 -6.27
CA SER A 57 8.94 -9.17 -4.85
C SER A 57 9.73 -7.87 -4.68
N VAL A 58 10.74 -7.61 -5.51
CA VAL A 58 11.53 -6.37 -5.46
C VAL A 58 10.67 -5.15 -5.69
N ALA A 59 9.73 -5.20 -6.66
CA ALA A 59 8.81 -4.10 -6.91
C ALA A 59 7.86 -3.87 -5.72
N VAL A 60 7.36 -4.95 -5.12
CA VAL A 60 6.50 -4.87 -3.92
C VAL A 60 7.27 -4.29 -2.73
N PHE A 61 8.51 -4.71 -2.50
CA PHE A 61 9.34 -4.18 -1.41
C PHE A 61 9.67 -2.70 -1.60
N LYS A 62 10.01 -2.26 -2.81
CA LYS A 62 10.23 -0.83 -3.11
C LYS A 62 8.98 0.01 -2.90
N LEU A 63 7.81 -0.51 -3.27
CA LEU A 63 6.55 0.15 -2.99
C LEU A 63 6.30 0.26 -1.48
N LEU A 64 6.53 -0.83 -0.73
CA LEU A 64 6.39 -0.86 0.73
C LEU A 64 7.34 0.12 1.42
N GLU A 65 8.59 0.20 0.98
CA GLU A 65 9.58 1.16 1.47
C GLU A 65 9.12 2.60 1.23
N THR A 66 8.64 2.90 0.01
CA THR A 66 8.14 4.23 -0.35
C THR A 66 6.93 4.63 0.52
N VAL A 67 5.96 3.73 0.68
CA VAL A 67 4.79 3.96 1.53
C VAL A 67 5.22 4.17 2.99
N THR A 68 6.16 3.37 3.50
CA THR A 68 6.66 3.49 4.87
C THR A 68 7.37 4.83 5.09
N PHE A 69 8.22 5.25 4.16
CA PHE A 69 8.90 6.54 4.20
C PHE A 69 7.91 7.72 4.19
N LEU A 70 6.92 7.69 3.30
CA LEU A 70 5.89 8.72 3.22
C LEU A 70 5.03 8.77 4.49
N ASN A 71 4.64 7.62 5.04
CA ASN A 71 3.91 7.53 6.30
C ASN A 71 4.70 8.14 7.47
N GLY A 72 6.01 7.88 7.56
CA GLY A 72 6.87 8.49 8.57
C GLY A 72 6.92 10.02 8.47
N ARG A 73 6.99 10.55 7.23
CA ARG A 73 6.95 12.00 6.99
C ARG A 73 5.59 12.61 7.33
N GLU A 74 4.48 11.96 6.98
CA GLU A 74 3.14 12.43 7.34
C GLU A 74 2.95 12.48 8.86
N CYS A 75 3.36 11.42 9.57
CA CYS A 75 3.32 11.38 11.04
C CYS A 75 4.09 12.56 11.66
N LYS A 76 5.30 12.83 11.18
CA LYS A 76 6.12 13.96 11.66
C LYS A 76 5.42 15.29 11.42
N TYR A 77 4.90 15.50 10.21
CA TYR A 77 4.18 16.73 9.87
C TYR A 77 2.94 16.95 10.73
N LEU A 78 2.15 15.90 10.97
CA LEU A 78 0.96 15.98 11.83
C LEU A 78 1.34 16.34 13.28
N GLN A 79 2.41 15.76 13.82
CA GLN A 79 2.91 16.07 15.15
C GLN A 79 3.34 17.55 15.28
N GLU A 80 4.08 18.07 14.30
CA GLU A 80 4.51 19.47 14.28
C GLU A 80 3.32 20.43 14.19
N ARG A 81 2.34 20.11 13.33
CA ARG A 81 1.10 20.88 13.20
C ARG A 81 0.32 20.91 14.51
N ASP A 82 0.17 19.78 15.18
CA ASP A 82 -0.59 19.68 16.41
C ASP A 82 0.13 20.39 17.58
N ALA A 83 1.45 20.32 17.63
CA ALA A 83 2.26 21.11 18.55
C ALA A 83 2.11 22.62 18.31
N ALA A 84 2.13 23.07 17.06
CA ALA A 84 1.90 24.47 16.72
C ALA A 84 0.49 24.94 17.09
N ARG A 85 -0.54 24.12 16.82
CA ARG A 85 -1.93 24.40 17.21
C ARG A 85 -2.09 24.50 18.72
N LYS A 86 -1.41 23.64 19.49
CA LYS A 86 -1.43 23.72 20.96
C LYS A 86 -0.83 25.05 21.45
N LYS A 87 0.35 25.42 20.95
CA LYS A 87 1.01 26.69 21.31
C LYS A 87 0.13 27.90 21.03
N VAL A 88 -0.59 27.93 19.90
CA VAL A 88 -1.52 29.03 19.58
C VAL A 88 -2.67 29.10 20.57
N LYS A 89 -3.20 27.96 21.01
CA LYS A 89 -4.27 27.91 22.03
C LYS A 89 -3.79 28.35 23.42
N ASP A 90 -2.55 28.05 23.76
CA ASP A 90 -1.97 28.41 25.07
C ASP A 90 -1.62 29.92 25.18
N ILE A 91 -1.64 30.66 24.06
CA ILE A 91 -1.33 32.10 23.99
C ILE A 91 -2.59 33.00 24.08
N GLY A 92 -3.79 32.43 23.90
CA GLY A 92 -5.08 33.15 23.99
C GLY A 92 -5.84 32.82 25.27
#